data_AF-A0A8T4FQ21-F1
#
_entry.id   AF-A0A8T4FQ21-F1
#
_cell.length_a   1.000
_cell.length_b   1.000
_cell.length_c   1.000
_cell.angle_alpha   90.00
_cell.angle_beta   90.00
_cell.angle_gamma   90.00
#
_symmetry.space_group_name_H-M   'P 1'
#
loop_
_entity.id
_entity.type
_entity.pdbx_description
1 polymer ?
#
loop_
_entity_poly.entity_id
_entity_poly.type
_entity_poly.pdbx_seq_one_letter_code
_entity_poly.pdbx_strand_id
1 'polypeptide(L)' 'MCGVEGCNKPAERSFNIKQVSKTSLSLKDPSARQIHLCKEHYKEFKKETKTDRSLDQVY' A
#
# COMPACT_ATOMS: atom_id res chain seq x y z
N MET A 1 -13.80 2.05 -3.46
CA MET A 1 -12.80 2.77 -4.28
C MET A 1 -11.43 2.60 -3.65
N CYS A 2 -10.35 2.70 -4.43
CA CYS A 2 -8.99 2.65 -3.90
C CYS A 2 -8.79 3.78 -2.87
N GLY A 3 -8.23 3.47 -1.71
CA GLY A 3 -8.00 4.47 -0.66
C GLY A 3 -6.68 5.23 -0.80
N VAL A 4 -6.06 5.21 -1.99
CA VAL A 4 -4.82 5.94 -2.29
C VAL A 4 -5.21 7.34 -2.78
N GLU A 5 -4.49 8.37 -2.32
CA GLU A 5 -4.70 9.75 -2.76
C GLU A 5 -4.56 9.83 -4.28
N GLY A 6 -5.56 10.43 -4.93
CA GLY A 6 -5.61 10.52 -6.39
C GLY A 6 -6.05 9.24 -7.12
N CYS A 7 -6.35 8.14 -6.44
CA CYS A 7 -6.86 6.94 -7.09
C CYS A 7 -8.39 6.83 -7.03
N ASN A 8 -9.02 6.64 -8.18
CA ASN A 8 -10.47 6.42 -8.31
C ASN A 8 -10.81 5.03 -8.89
N LYS A 9 -9.84 4.11 -8.89
CA LYS A 9 -10.02 2.77 -9.47
C LYS A 9 -10.82 1.85 -8.52
N PRO A 10 -11.52 0.84 -9.06
CA PRO A 10 -12.18 -0.17 -8.25
C PRO A 10 -11.10 -0.92 -7.46
N ALA A 11 -11.27 -0.96 -6.14
CA ALA A 11 -10.37 -1.69 -5.29
C ALA A 11 -10.79 -3.16 -5.24
N GLU A 12 -9.82 -4.04 -5.40
CA GLU A 12 -10.05 -5.49 -5.48
C GLU A 12 -9.65 -6.22 -4.20
N ARG A 13 -8.80 -5.60 -3.36
CA ARG A 13 -8.24 -6.22 -2.15
C ARG A 13 -8.13 -5.23 -1.01
N SER A 14 -8.40 -5.72 0.19
CA SER A 14 -8.27 -4.96 1.44
C SER A 14 -6.92 -5.27 2.10
N PHE A 15 -6.22 -4.25 2.56
CA PHE A 15 -4.94 -4.34 3.27
C PHE A 15 -4.98 -3.57 4.59
N ASN A 16 -4.10 -3.96 5.50
CA ASN A 16 -4.00 -3.29 6.80
C ASN A 16 -3.25 -1.97 6.63
N ILE A 17 -3.77 -0.89 7.21
CA ILE A 17 -3.19 0.44 7.00
C ILE A 17 -1.77 0.54 7.52
N LYS A 18 -1.43 -0.21 8.58
CA LYS A 18 -0.07 -0.29 9.15
C LYS A 18 0.99 -0.79 8.18
N GLN A 19 0.61 -1.59 7.19
CA GLN A 19 1.54 -2.07 6.18
C GLN A 19 1.69 -1.03 5.07
N VAL A 20 0.57 -0.45 4.62
CA VAL A 20 0.58 0.54 3.54
C VAL A 20 1.19 1.88 3.97
N SER A 21 1.08 2.23 5.25
CA SER A 21 1.73 3.41 5.84
C SER A 21 3.25 3.26 6.01
N LYS A 22 3.79 2.04 5.89
CA LYS A 22 5.25 1.83 5.81
C LYS A 22 5.79 1.99 4.39
N THR A 23 4.91 2.08 3.40
CA THR A 23 5.27 2.35 2.00
C THR A 23 5.01 3.81 1.67
N SER A 24 5.59 4.27 0.57
CA SER A 24 5.49 5.65 0.08
C SER A 24 4.13 5.96 -0.58
N LEU A 25 3.13 5.12 -0.36
CA LEU A 25 1.79 5.26 -0.93
C LEU A 25 1.00 6.30 -0.12
N SER A 26 0.59 7.40 -0.78
CA SER A 26 -0.25 8.42 -0.14
C SER A 26 -1.64 7.87 0.13
N LEU A 27 -2.05 7.86 1.40
CA LEU A 27 -3.32 7.31 1.86
C LEU A 27 -4.36 8.43 1.97
N LYS A 28 -5.51 8.26 1.32
CA LYS A 28 -6.62 9.23 1.37
C LYS A 28 -7.36 9.21 2.70
N ASP A 29 -7.38 8.03 3.34
CA ASP A 29 -8.02 7.80 4.63
C ASP A 29 -7.02 7.15 5.62
N PRO A 30 -6.09 7.93 6.21
CA PRO A 30 -5.11 7.42 7.18
C PRO A 30 -5.73 6.98 8.52
N SER A 31 -6.98 7.38 8.80
CA SER A 31 -7.73 6.97 9.99
C SER A 31 -8.44 5.61 9.87
N ALA A 32 -8.53 5.05 8.65
CA ALA A 32 -9.21 3.77 8.45
C ALA A 32 -8.34 2.60 8.96
N ARG A 33 -8.97 1.62 9.63
CA ARG A 33 -8.26 0.42 10.13
C ARG A 33 -7.73 -0.45 8.99
N GLN A 34 -8.40 -0.42 7.85
CA GLN A 34 -8.09 -1.17 6.64
C GLN A 34 -8.31 -0.26 5.42
N ILE A 35 -7.48 -0.42 4.40
CA ILE A 35 -7.56 0.31 3.14
C ILE A 35 -7.78 -0.68 1.99
N HIS A 36 -8.60 -0.30 1.02
CA HIS A 36 -8.74 -1.06 -0.21
C HIS A 36 -7.76 -0.56 -1.29
N LEU A 37 -7.00 -1.47 -1.89
CA LEU A 37 -6.06 -1.20 -2.97
C LEU A 37 -6.57 -1.79 -4.30
N CYS A 38 -6.28 -1.10 -5.41
CA CYS A 38 -6.44 -1.64 -6.76
C CYS A 38 -5.21 -2.46 -7.18
N LYS A 39 -5.30 -3.16 -8.32
CA LYS A 39 -4.22 -4.00 -8.87
C LYS A 39 -2.87 -3.28 -9.00
N GLU A 40 -2.88 -2.01 -9.40
CA GLU A 40 -1.66 -1.22 -9.62
C GLU A 40 -1.01 -0.86 -8.30
N HIS A 41 -1.75 -0.27 -7.37
CA HIS A 41 -1.23 0.06 -6.04
C HIS A 41 -0.80 -1.18 -5.27
N TYR A 42 -1.47 -2.31 -5.45
CA TYR A 42 -1.01 -3.58 -4.88
C TYR A 42 0.36 -4.01 -5.44
N LYS A 43 0.63 -3.79 -6.73
CA LYS A 43 1.94 -4.09 -7.33
C LYS A 43 3.02 -3.14 -6.82
N GLU A 44 2.72 -1.84 -6.69
CA GLU A 44 3.64 -0.85 -6.14
C GLU A 44 3.95 -1.13 -4.67
N PHE A 45 2.90 -1.32 -3.87
CA PHE A 45 2.98 -1.76 -2.48
C PHE A 45 3.91 -2.98 -2.37
N LYS A 46 3.63 -4.05 -3.13
CA LYS A 46 4.40 -5.29 -3.08
C LYS A 46 5.84 -5.12 -3.56
N LYS A 47 6.12 -4.20 -4.49
CA LYS A 47 7.50 -3.88 -4.90
C LYS A 47 8.24 -3.21 -3.75
N GLU A 48 7.68 -2.15 -3.17
CA GLU A 48 8.31 -1.45 -2.04
C GLU A 48 8.50 -2.38 -0.84
N THR A 49 7.50 -3.16 -0.43
CA THR A 49 7.66 -4.10 0.71
C THR A 49 8.66 -5.21 0.41
N LYS A 50 8.87 -5.57 -0.86
CA LYS A 50 9.87 -6.57 -1.24
C LYS A 50 11.27 -5.97 -1.25
N THR A 51 11.42 -4.75 -1.75
CA THR A 51 12.70 -4.02 -1.76
C THR A 51 13.18 -3.71 -0.34
N ASP A 52 12.26 -3.28 0.54
CA ASP A 52 12.50 -3.09 1.98
C ASP A 52 13.07 -4.36 2.64
N ARG A 53 12.46 -5.52 2.35
CA ARG A 53 12.94 -6.82 2.86
C ARG A 53 14.34 -7.25 2.39
N SER A 54 14.81 -6.72 1.27
CA SER A 54 16.14 -7.08 0.74
C SER A 54 17.27 -6.18 1.26
N LEU A 55 16.97 -5.00 1.81
CA LEU A 55 17.98 -4.10 2.36
C LEU A 55 18.50 -4.52 3.74
N ASP A 56 17.76 -5.37 4.46
CA ASP A 56 18.11 -5.84 5.80
C ASP A 56 19.01 -7.10 5.81
N GLN A 57 19.34 -7.67 4.64
CA GLN A 57 20.17 -8.89 4.56
C GLN A 57 21.67 -8.61 4.37
N VAL A 58 22.12 -7.36 4.53
CA VAL A 58 23.54 -6.98 4.40
C VAL A 58 23.95 -6.08 5.58
N TYR A 59 24.10 -6.66 6.77
CA TYR A 59 25.08 -6.21 7.76
C TYR A 59 25.48 -7.34 8.70
#